data_AF-A0AAD0PWF6-F1
#
_entry.id   AF-A0AAD0PWF6-F1
#
_cell.length_a   1.000
_cell.length_b   1.000
_cell.length_c   1.000
_cell.angle_alpha   90.00
_cell.angle_beta   90.00
_cell.angle_gamma   90.00
#
_symmetry.space_group_name_H-M   'P 1'
#
loop_
_entity.id
_entity.type
_entity.pdbx_description
1 polymer ?
#
loop_
_entity_poly.entity_id
_entity_poly.type
_entity_poly.pdbx_seq_one_letter_code
_entity_poly.pdbx_strand_id
1 'polypeptide(L)'
;MEQEQSVVEQYITLSINDPFREGRKIQIMVRTNDEDCRYHGKVARYMALQKSLLGHFYRHVEEMNKAKMQHILLRANQTMKDSEIPVLKGYMAQSVSALVAALHMRKLVICGTHVQAFFHLDGLTEHMETDELMVPFTNLTIARDVEAIDIEEPFEQAA
;
A
#
# COMPACT_ATOMS: atom_id res chain seq x y z
N MET A 1 19.18 31.30 -13.78
CA MET A 1 18.57 30.50 -12.69
C MET A 1 17.38 29.81 -13.30
N GLU A 2 17.50 28.54 -13.61
CA GLU A 2 16.36 27.71 -14.00
C GLU A 2 15.50 27.52 -12.75
N GLN A 3 14.21 27.81 -12.84
CA GLN A 3 13.27 27.52 -11.76
C GLN A 3 13.15 26.00 -11.67
N GLU A 4 13.55 25.42 -10.53
CA GLU A 4 13.17 24.05 -10.17
C GLU A 4 11.64 23.99 -10.15
N GLN A 5 11.03 23.51 -11.24
CA GLN A 5 9.64 23.11 -11.22
C GLN A 5 9.52 21.99 -10.19
N SER A 6 8.88 22.27 -9.05
CA SER A 6 8.45 21.21 -8.15
C SER A 6 7.46 20.34 -8.93
N VAL A 7 7.87 19.15 -9.36
CA VAL A 7 6.95 18.17 -9.93
C VAL A 7 6.02 17.76 -8.80
N VAL A 8 4.80 18.30 -8.78
CA VAL A 8 3.75 17.84 -7.86
C VAL A 8 3.46 16.40 -8.25
N GLU A 9 3.74 15.45 -7.36
CA GLU A 9 3.42 14.05 -7.60
C GLU A 9 1.91 13.86 -7.59
N GLN A 10 1.33 13.46 -8.73
CA GLN A 10 -0.10 13.22 -8.86
C GLN A 10 -0.41 11.73 -8.71
N TYR A 11 -1.51 11.41 -8.05
CA TYR A 11 -1.93 10.03 -7.82
C TYR A 11 -3.42 9.84 -8.15
N ILE A 12 -3.70 8.76 -8.88
CA ILE A 12 -5.05 8.19 -8.93
C ILE A 12 -5.23 7.26 -7.75
N THR A 13 -6.27 7.53 -6.96
CA THR A 13 -6.57 6.80 -5.75
C THR A 13 -7.84 5.96 -5.94
N LEU A 14 -7.77 4.69 -5.54
CA LEU A 14 -8.91 3.80 -5.39
C LEU A 14 -8.91 3.20 -3.99
N SER A 15 -9.98 3.41 -3.24
CA SER A 15 -10.17 2.75 -1.94
C SER A 15 -10.99 1.48 -2.10
N ILE A 16 -10.48 0.36 -1.60
CA ILE A 16 -11.16 -0.94 -1.61
C ILE A 16 -11.26 -1.51 -0.20
N ASN A 17 -12.22 -2.40 0.04
CA ASN A 17 -12.22 -3.21 1.26
C ASN A 17 -11.07 -4.21 1.20
N ASP A 18 -10.39 -4.40 2.32
CA ASP A 18 -9.31 -5.36 2.43
C ASP A 18 -9.87 -6.80 2.45
N PRO A 19 -9.51 -7.67 1.49
CA PRO A 19 -10.01 -9.03 1.46
C PRO A 19 -9.36 -9.96 2.50
N PHE A 20 -8.29 -9.53 3.18
CA PHE A 20 -7.55 -10.32 4.18
C PHE A 20 -7.72 -9.81 5.61
N ARG A 21 -8.28 -8.61 5.79
CA ARG A 21 -8.51 -7.98 7.09
C ARG A 21 -9.90 -7.34 7.13
N GLU A 22 -10.84 -8.01 7.78
CA GLU A 22 -12.23 -7.56 7.86
C GLU A 22 -12.35 -6.14 8.45
N GLY A 23 -13.25 -5.34 7.87
CA GLY A 23 -13.50 -3.96 8.29
C GLY A 23 -12.40 -2.96 7.93
N ARG A 24 -11.32 -3.40 7.24
CA ARG A 24 -10.23 -2.53 6.78
C ARG A 24 -10.41 -2.10 5.34
N LYS A 25 -9.76 -1.00 5.00
CA LYS A 25 -9.66 -0.49 3.64
C LYS A 25 -8.20 -0.39 3.21
N ILE A 26 -7.94 -0.70 1.95
CA ILE A 26 -6.67 -0.49 1.28
C ILE A 26 -6.86 0.68 0.31
N GLN A 27 -5.94 1.64 0.36
CA GLN A 27 -5.82 2.70 -0.63
C GLN A 27 -4.82 2.29 -1.70
N ILE A 28 -5.29 2.03 -2.92
CA ILE A 28 -4.44 1.77 -4.09
C ILE A 28 -4.18 3.10 -4.78
N MET A 29 -2.90 3.44 -4.94
CA MET A 29 -2.44 4.71 -5.47
C MET A 29 -1.54 4.46 -6.67
N VAL A 30 -1.96 4.92 -7.85
CA VAL A 30 -1.16 4.84 -9.07
C VAL A 30 -0.57 6.21 -9.34
N ARG A 31 0.76 6.32 -9.29
CA ARG A 31 1.48 7.54 -9.64
C ARG A 31 1.23 7.85 -11.11
N THR A 32 0.94 9.10 -11.40
CA THR A 32 0.75 9.59 -12.76
C THR A 32 1.41 10.96 -12.93
N ASN A 33 1.76 11.26 -14.17
CA ASN A 33 2.15 12.57 -14.66
C ASN A 33 1.24 13.02 -15.82
N ASP A 34 0.22 12.22 -16.16
CA ASP A 34 -0.70 12.45 -17.26
C ASP A 34 -1.98 13.09 -16.72
N GLU A 35 -2.49 14.09 -17.43
CA GLU A 35 -3.83 14.65 -17.15
C GLU A 35 -4.93 13.59 -17.41
N ASP A 36 -4.65 12.63 -18.29
CA ASP A 36 -5.59 11.60 -18.74
C ASP A 36 -5.65 10.41 -17.78
N CYS A 37 -6.55 10.51 -16.82
CA CYS A 37 -6.58 9.65 -15.63
C CYS A 37 -7.18 8.25 -15.84
N ARG A 38 -7.67 7.98 -17.06
CA ARG A 38 -8.44 6.78 -17.35
C ARG A 38 -7.60 5.50 -17.28
N TYR A 39 -6.42 5.48 -17.90
CA TYR A 39 -5.54 4.31 -17.89
C TYR A 39 -5.05 3.98 -16.46
N HIS A 40 -4.61 5.00 -15.71
CA HIS A 40 -4.15 4.83 -14.33
C HIS A 40 -5.27 4.33 -13.40
N GLY A 41 -6.52 4.77 -13.65
CA GLY A 41 -7.71 4.19 -13.02
C GLY A 41 -7.93 2.71 -13.34
N LYS A 42 -7.66 2.29 -14.59
CA LYS A 42 -7.73 0.86 -14.99
C LYS A 42 -6.68 0.06 -14.25
N VAL A 43 -5.46 0.56 -14.13
CA VAL A 43 -4.37 -0.08 -13.37
C VAL A 43 -4.75 -0.25 -11.89
N ALA A 44 -5.32 0.79 -11.26
CA ALA A 44 -5.75 0.72 -9.86
C ALA A 44 -6.83 -0.37 -9.66
N ARG A 45 -7.83 -0.43 -10.54
CA ARG A 45 -8.89 -1.44 -10.53
C ARG A 45 -8.36 -2.83 -10.83
N TYR A 46 -7.43 -2.97 -11.78
CA TYR A 46 -6.76 -4.22 -12.08
C TYR A 46 -6.10 -4.76 -10.82
N MET A 47 -5.35 -3.91 -10.11
CA MET A 47 -4.69 -4.29 -8.86
C MET A 47 -5.65 -4.66 -7.75
N ALA A 48 -6.78 -3.98 -7.63
CA ALA A 48 -7.83 -4.36 -6.70
C ALA A 48 -8.38 -5.78 -6.95
N LEU A 49 -8.42 -6.21 -8.22
CA LEU A 49 -8.89 -7.54 -8.60
C LEU A 49 -7.84 -8.64 -8.42
N GLN A 50 -6.54 -8.30 -8.33
CA GLN A 50 -5.44 -9.25 -8.17
C GLN A 50 -5.32 -9.76 -6.72
N LYS A 51 -6.25 -10.62 -6.29
CA LYS A 51 -6.21 -11.26 -4.95
C LYS A 51 -4.91 -12.01 -4.68
N SER A 52 -4.32 -12.63 -5.71
CA SER A 52 -3.04 -13.34 -5.61
C SER A 52 -1.88 -12.39 -5.27
N LEU A 53 -1.87 -11.18 -5.86
CA LEU A 53 -0.87 -10.16 -5.57
C LEU A 53 -1.03 -9.61 -4.15
N LEU A 54 -2.24 -9.20 -3.76
CA LEU A 54 -2.50 -8.71 -2.41
C LEU A 54 -2.14 -9.78 -1.36
N GLY A 55 -2.45 -11.05 -1.65
CA GLY A 55 -2.07 -12.19 -0.82
C GLY A 55 -0.57 -12.46 -0.76
N HIS A 56 0.21 -12.09 -1.78
CA HIS A 56 1.66 -12.18 -1.76
C HIS A 56 2.26 -11.30 -0.67
N PHE A 57 1.85 -10.03 -0.61
CA PHE A 57 2.31 -9.09 0.42
C PHE A 57 1.88 -9.53 1.83
N TYR A 58 0.66 -10.06 1.97
CA TYR A 58 0.22 -10.59 3.26
C TYR A 58 1.01 -11.81 3.72
N ARG A 59 1.40 -12.69 2.79
CA ARG A 59 2.26 -13.83 3.10
C ARG A 59 3.60 -13.38 3.67
N HIS A 60 4.21 -12.32 3.12
CA HIS A 60 5.44 -11.75 3.65
C HIS A 60 5.30 -11.39 5.14
N VAL A 61 4.18 -10.76 5.51
CA VAL A 61 3.89 -10.39 6.91
C VAL A 61 3.61 -11.60 7.79
N GLU A 62 2.86 -12.57 7.27
CA GLU A 62 2.51 -13.80 7.98
C GLU A 62 3.72 -14.71 8.25
N GLU A 63 4.74 -14.64 7.39
CA GLU A 63 6.00 -15.39 7.53
C GLU A 63 7.05 -14.64 8.38
N MET A 64 6.74 -13.46 8.92
CA MET A 64 7.68 -12.71 9.75
C MET A 64 8.01 -13.45 11.04
N ASN A 65 9.31 -13.67 11.24
CA ASN A 65 9.82 -14.21 12.50
C ASN A 65 9.86 -13.15 13.62
N LYS A 66 10.01 -13.62 14.85
CA LYS A 66 10.07 -12.79 16.06
C LYS A 66 11.17 -11.71 15.97
N ALA A 67 12.35 -12.04 15.44
CA ALA A 67 13.48 -11.12 15.39
C ALA A 67 13.21 -9.94 14.44
N LYS A 68 12.69 -10.22 13.24
CA LYS A 68 12.27 -9.20 12.27
C LYS A 68 11.19 -8.29 12.86
N MET A 69 10.19 -8.87 13.53
CA MET A 69 9.13 -8.09 14.17
C MET A 69 9.66 -7.18 15.28
N GLN A 70 10.58 -7.68 16.12
CA GLN A 70 11.23 -6.87 17.15
C GLN A 70 12.03 -5.71 16.55
N HIS A 71 12.75 -5.96 15.45
CA HIS A 71 13.48 -4.91 14.74
C HIS A 71 12.54 -3.82 14.20
N ILE A 72 11.40 -4.20 13.61
CA ILE A 72 10.37 -3.28 13.13
C ILE A 72 9.85 -2.40 14.27
N LEU A 73 9.48 -3.00 15.40
CA LEU A 73 8.97 -2.27 16.57
C LEU A 73 10.03 -1.33 17.17
N LEU A 74 11.30 -1.77 17.24
CA LEU A 74 12.40 -0.95 17.73
C LEU A 74 12.63 0.27 16.84
N ARG A 75 12.62 0.08 15.50
CA ARG A 75 12.69 1.19 14.54
C ARG A 75 11.52 2.15 14.76
N ALA A 76 10.30 1.63 14.82
CA ALA A 76 9.12 2.45 15.02
C ALA A 76 9.19 3.27 16.33
N ASN A 77 9.68 2.68 17.41
CA ASN A 77 9.83 3.39 18.70
C ASN A 77 10.85 4.54 18.65
N GLN A 78 11.76 4.56 17.67
CA GLN A 78 12.74 5.62 17.48
C GLN A 78 12.25 6.73 16.53
N THR A 79 11.35 6.40 15.61
CA THR A 79 10.92 7.30 14.53
C THR A 79 9.50 7.84 14.71
N MET A 80 8.67 7.18 15.52
CA MET A 80 7.29 7.59 15.76
C MET A 80 7.17 8.85 16.61
N LYS A 81 6.05 9.54 16.43
CA LYS A 81 5.72 10.74 17.22
C LYS A 81 5.42 10.34 18.67
N ASP A 82 5.73 11.22 19.62
CA ASP A 82 5.51 10.97 21.05
C ASP A 82 4.06 10.56 21.39
N SER A 83 3.08 11.11 20.65
CA SER A 83 1.66 10.78 20.79
C SER A 83 1.31 9.32 20.44
N GLU A 84 2.15 8.66 19.65
CA GLU A 84 1.94 7.30 19.14
C GLU A 84 2.67 6.24 19.98
N ILE A 85 3.66 6.65 20.79
CA ILE A 85 4.44 5.76 21.67
C ILE A 85 3.56 4.92 22.61
N PRO A 86 2.49 5.46 23.25
CA PRO A 86 1.61 4.66 24.10
C PRO A 86 0.92 3.53 23.34
N VAL A 87 0.49 3.81 22.10
CA VAL A 87 -0.16 2.82 21.23
C VAL A 87 0.85 1.73 20.84
N LEU A 88 2.05 2.13 20.42
CA LEU A 88 3.13 1.18 20.09
C LEU A 88 3.50 0.29 21.28
N LYS A 89 3.62 0.85 22.49
CA LYS A 89 3.88 0.08 23.71
C LYS A 89 2.79 -0.94 23.99
N GLY A 90 1.52 -0.62 23.70
CA GLY A 90 0.41 -1.55 23.79
C GLY A 90 0.57 -2.76 22.87
N TYR A 91 1.10 -2.57 21.66
CA TYR A 91 1.43 -3.65 20.73
C TYR A 91 2.68 -4.44 21.13
N MET A 92 3.72 -3.77 21.65
CA MET A 92 4.95 -4.42 22.11
C MET A 92 4.72 -5.39 23.28
N ALA A 93 3.65 -5.20 24.06
CA ALA A 93 3.26 -6.10 25.15
C ALA A 93 2.54 -7.36 24.66
N GLN A 94 2.15 -7.44 23.38
CA GLN A 94 1.40 -8.56 22.83
C GLN A 94 2.33 -9.68 22.30
N SER A 95 1.74 -10.83 21.97
CA SER A 95 2.46 -11.89 21.29
C SER A 95 2.77 -11.50 19.84
N VAL A 96 3.81 -12.09 19.26
CA VAL A 96 4.16 -11.87 17.84
C VAL A 96 3.00 -12.23 16.92
N SER A 97 2.27 -13.32 17.22
CA SER A 97 1.11 -13.74 16.43
C SER A 97 -0.03 -12.72 16.48
N ALA A 98 -0.32 -12.14 17.65
CA ALA A 98 -1.33 -11.09 17.77
C ALA A 98 -0.94 -9.84 16.98
N LEU A 99 0.35 -9.48 17.00
CA LEU A 99 0.87 -8.34 16.26
C LEU A 99 0.80 -8.53 14.74
N VAL A 100 1.19 -9.71 14.24
CA VAL A 100 1.07 -10.07 12.82
C VAL A 100 -0.39 -10.03 12.36
N ALA A 101 -1.32 -10.49 13.21
CA ALA A 101 -2.75 -10.41 12.91
C ALA A 101 -3.28 -8.96 12.89
N ALA A 102 -2.71 -8.07 13.70
CA ALA A 102 -3.07 -6.65 13.74
C ALA A 102 -2.49 -5.83 12.58
N LEU A 103 -1.36 -6.26 12.02
CA LEU A 103 -0.79 -5.65 10.82
C LEU A 103 -1.75 -5.81 9.64
N HIS A 104 -2.03 -4.69 8.99
CA HIS A 104 -2.86 -4.64 7.79
C HIS A 104 -2.26 -3.69 6.77
N MET A 105 -2.41 -4.03 5.50
CA MET A 105 -2.03 -3.15 4.40
C MET A 105 -3.01 -1.99 4.35
N ARG A 106 -2.50 -0.77 4.44
CA ARG A 106 -3.31 0.45 4.35
C ARG A 106 -3.15 1.13 3.00
N LYS A 107 -1.97 1.01 2.40
CA LYS A 107 -1.62 1.67 1.15
C LYS A 107 -0.87 0.71 0.23
N LEU A 108 -1.20 0.76 -1.06
CA LEU A 108 -0.46 0.13 -2.13
C LEU A 108 -0.09 1.21 -3.15
N VAL A 109 1.19 1.51 -3.34
CA VAL A 109 1.67 2.52 -4.29
C VAL A 109 2.21 1.83 -5.53
N ILE A 110 1.81 2.30 -6.70
CA ILE A 110 2.21 1.76 -8.00
C ILE A 110 2.90 2.86 -8.78
N CYS A 111 4.16 2.64 -9.14
CA CYS A 111 5.00 3.55 -9.90
C CYS A 111 5.61 2.79 -11.09
N GLY A 112 5.00 2.92 -12.27
CA GLY A 112 5.36 2.10 -13.42
C GLY A 112 5.19 0.61 -13.10
N THR A 113 6.27 -0.16 -13.17
CA THR A 113 6.28 -1.60 -12.82
C THR A 113 6.53 -1.89 -11.34
N HIS A 114 6.83 -0.88 -10.54
CA HIS A 114 7.13 -1.05 -9.12
C HIS A 114 5.85 -0.92 -8.30
N VAL A 115 5.59 -1.89 -7.42
CA VAL A 115 4.44 -1.92 -6.52
C VAL A 115 4.94 -2.06 -5.09
N GLN A 116 4.57 -1.11 -4.24
CA GLN A 116 4.99 -1.06 -2.83
C GLN A 116 3.77 -1.11 -1.90
N ALA A 117 3.73 -2.11 -1.03
CA ALA A 117 2.73 -2.26 0.02
C ALA A 117 3.22 -1.63 1.32
N PHE A 118 2.33 -0.94 2.03
CA PHE A 118 2.60 -0.31 3.33
C PHE A 118 1.66 -0.89 4.38
N PHE A 119 2.25 -1.46 5.42
CA PHE A 119 1.55 -2.10 6.53
C PHE A 119 1.52 -1.20 7.74
N HIS A 120 0.36 -1.13 8.40
CA HIS A 120 0.12 -0.28 9.57
C HIS A 120 -0.47 -1.09 10.72
N LEU A 121 -0.40 -0.48 11.90
CA LEU A 121 -1.18 -0.86 13.07
C LEU A 121 -2.20 0.24 13.36
N ASP A 122 -3.29 -0.12 14.02
CA ASP A 122 -4.30 0.85 14.39
C ASP A 122 -3.81 1.88 15.37
N GLY A 123 -4.28 3.11 15.20
CA GLY A 123 -3.88 4.25 16.01
C GLY A 123 -2.50 4.79 15.66
N LEU A 124 -1.80 4.19 14.69
CA LEU A 124 -0.52 4.67 14.17
C LEU A 124 -0.71 5.28 12.77
N THR A 125 -0.23 6.50 12.61
CA THR A 125 -0.21 7.22 11.32
C THR A 125 0.93 6.73 10.44
N GLU A 126 2.10 6.49 11.04
CA GLU A 126 3.27 5.95 10.33
C GLU A 126 3.09 4.47 10.00
N HIS A 127 3.68 4.06 8.89
CA HIS A 127 3.71 2.65 8.50
C HIS A 127 4.73 1.89 9.35
N MET A 128 4.41 0.63 9.64
CA MET A 128 5.26 -0.27 10.40
C MET A 128 6.23 -1.03 9.50
N GLU A 129 5.80 -1.44 8.32
CA GLU A 129 6.63 -2.17 7.37
C GLU A 129 6.21 -1.88 5.93
N THR A 130 7.16 -2.05 5.02
CA THR A 130 6.91 -2.03 3.59
C THR A 130 7.38 -3.32 2.95
N ASP A 131 6.68 -3.77 1.93
CA ASP A 131 7.13 -4.83 1.04
C ASP A 131 6.98 -4.36 -0.41
N GLU A 132 7.82 -4.87 -1.31
CA GLU A 132 7.87 -4.40 -2.69
C GLU A 132 7.95 -5.55 -3.69
N LEU A 133 7.28 -5.36 -4.83
CA LEU A 133 7.29 -6.31 -5.92
C LEU A 133 7.35 -5.58 -7.27
N MET A 134 8.11 -6.16 -8.20
CA MET A 134 8.10 -5.73 -9.60
C MET A 134 7.02 -6.50 -10.37
N VAL A 135 6.00 -5.78 -10.84
CA VAL A 135 4.93 -6.29 -11.70
C VAL A 135 5.13 -5.76 -13.13
N PRO A 136 5.50 -6.60 -14.11
CA PRO A 136 5.79 -6.14 -15.46
C PRO A 136 4.49 -5.87 -16.24
N PHE A 137 3.89 -4.70 -16.06
CA PHE A 137 2.70 -4.26 -16.81
C PHE A 137 2.92 -4.18 -18.34
N THR A 138 4.17 -4.22 -18.79
CA THR A 138 4.54 -4.35 -20.20
C THR A 138 4.32 -5.75 -20.76
N ASN A 139 3.94 -6.73 -19.93
CA ASN A 139 3.48 -8.03 -20.38
C ASN A 139 2.15 -7.86 -21.14
N LEU A 140 2.10 -8.34 -22.40
CA LEU A 140 0.95 -8.23 -23.29
C LEU A 140 -0.35 -8.76 -22.67
N THR A 141 -0.29 -9.77 -21.81
CA THR A 141 -1.48 -10.30 -21.13
C THR A 141 -2.00 -9.30 -20.10
N ILE A 142 -1.13 -8.76 -19.25
CA ILE A 142 -1.49 -7.78 -18.22
C ILE A 142 -2.03 -6.50 -18.87
N ALA A 143 -1.37 -6.01 -19.93
CA ALA A 143 -1.83 -4.84 -20.68
C ALA A 143 -3.24 -5.05 -21.27
N ARG A 144 -3.52 -6.24 -21.82
CA ARG A 144 -4.87 -6.58 -22.33
C ARG A 144 -5.90 -6.66 -21.21
N ASP A 145 -5.55 -7.26 -20.08
CA ASP A 145 -6.45 -7.38 -18.93
C ASP A 145 -6.79 -6.01 -18.34
N VAL A 146 -5.80 -5.12 -18.25
CA VAL A 146 -6.01 -3.71 -17.86
C VAL A 146 -6.94 -3.02 -18.85
N GLU A 147 -6.70 -3.15 -20.15
CA GLU A 147 -7.54 -2.51 -21.17
C GLU A 147 -8.99 -3.00 -21.16
N ALA A 148 -9.22 -4.27 -20.82
CA ALA A 148 -10.54 -4.88 -20.71
C ALA A 148 -11.35 -4.41 -19.49
N ILE A 149 -10.74 -3.69 -18.54
CA ILE A 149 -11.47 -3.10 -17.42
C ILE A 149 -12.30 -1.93 -17.91
N ASP A 150 -13.61 -2.07 -17.74
CA ASP A 150 -14.53 -0.97 -17.96
C ASP A 150 -14.49 -0.01 -16.77
N ILE A 151 -14.56 1.29 -17.07
CA ILE A 151 -14.57 2.33 -16.05
C ILE A 151 -15.74 3.26 -16.30
N GLU A 152 -16.67 3.24 -15.35
CA GLU A 152 -17.64 4.30 -15.14
C GLU A 152 -16.92 5.49 -14.47
N GLU A 153 -16.85 6.62 -15.19
CA GLU A 153 -16.38 7.91 -14.70
C GLU A 153 -17.36 8.50 -13.66
N PRO A 154 -16.91 9.37 -12.72
CA PRO A 154 -15.61 10.06 -12.65
C PRO A 154 -14.59 9.45 -11.66
N PHE A 155 -13.31 9.77 -11.86
CA PHE A 155 -12.22 9.44 -10.93
C PHE A 155 -12.06 10.50 -9.84
N GLU A 156 -11.69 10.08 -8.63
CA GLU A 156 -11.15 10.98 -7.62
C GLU A 156 -9.64 11.16 -7.87
N GLN A 157 -9.26 12.30 -8.45
CA GLN A 157 -7.87 12.75 -8.45
C GLN A 157 -7.57 13.39 -7.10
N ALA A 158 -6.56 12.89 -6.39
CA ALA A 158 -6.03 13.57 -5.21
C ALA A 158 -4.90 14.51 -5.66
N ALA A 159 -5.04 15.79 -5.31
CA ALA A 159 -4.02 16.82 -5.51
C ALA A 159 -2.96 16.79 -4.39
#